data_AF-A0A7Y5BIN2-F1
#
_entry.id   AF-A0A7Y5BIN2-F1
#
_cell.length_a   1.000
_cell.length_b   1.000
_cell.length_c   1.000
_cell.angle_alpha   90.00
_cell.angle_beta   90.00
_cell.angle_gamma   90.00
#
_symmetry.space_group_name_H-M   'P 1'
#
loop_
_entity.id
_entity.type
_entity.pdbx_description
1 polymer ?
#
loop_
_entity_poly.entity_id
_entity_poly.type
_entity_poly.pdbx_seq_one_letter_code
_entity_poly.pdbx_strand_id
1 'polypeptide(L)'
;MNSNLWIGIIPVLVFVVLESFTNKKMALLSALALAVAELIFTIVVYKTIDEITILGFFLIGVAVFLSLKTENDIYFKLQPAILGWILALVFFFFYYVLNRFLLNEMFHKYMGDSFQNILEQTTDPEFLENYLKLLSKYMGWLFFIHGTLTGYAAFKLNKWWWFIIRVPGLYILMIVFSILAMRGVL
;
A
#
# COMPACT_ATOMS: atom_id res chain seq x y z
N MET A 1 6.54 18.03 -0.26
CA MET A 1 6.35 16.61 -0.61
C MET A 1 5.25 16.51 -1.66
N ASN A 2 5.60 16.43 -2.94
CA ASN A 2 4.61 16.14 -3.99
C ASN A 2 4.32 14.63 -3.94
N SER A 3 3.33 14.24 -3.14
CA SER A 3 2.92 12.83 -2.98
C SER A 3 2.23 12.37 -4.26
N ASN A 4 2.98 11.73 -5.15
CA ASN A 4 2.44 11.11 -6.35
C ASN A 4 1.77 9.77 -6.00
N LEU A 5 0.61 9.84 -5.34
CA LEU A 5 -0.25 8.68 -5.07
C LEU A 5 -0.65 7.93 -6.36
N TRP A 6 -0.54 8.60 -7.51
CA TRP A 6 -0.84 8.05 -8.83
C TRP A 6 0.21 7.06 -9.35
N ILE A 7 1.47 7.15 -8.90
CA ILE A 7 2.62 6.35 -9.40
C ILE A 7 2.52 4.85 -9.01
N GLY A 8 1.53 4.43 -8.23
CA GLY A 8 1.25 3.00 -8.00
C GLY A 8 0.00 2.47 -8.72
N ILE A 9 -0.83 3.37 -9.26
CA ILE A 9 -2.16 3.05 -9.80
C ILE A 9 -2.10 2.78 -11.30
N ILE A 10 -1.24 3.49 -12.02
CA ILE A 10 -1.20 3.46 -13.49
C ILE A 10 -0.93 2.05 -14.04
N PRO A 11 0.05 1.26 -13.57
CA PRO A 11 0.32 -0.07 -14.12
C PRO A 11 -0.86 -1.01 -13.93
N VAL A 12 -1.54 -0.88 -12.79
CA VAL A 12 -2.69 -1.71 -12.42
C VAL A 12 -3.90 -1.35 -13.28
N LEU A 13 -4.16 -0.05 -13.46
CA LEU A 13 -5.25 0.41 -14.31
C LEU A 13 -5.02 -0.02 -15.77
N VAL A 14 -3.81 0.16 -16.27
CA VAL A 14 -3.43 -0.27 -17.62
C VAL A 14 -3.56 -1.78 -17.78
N PHE A 15 -3.17 -2.58 -16.78
CA PHE A 15 -3.42 -4.02 -16.78
C PHE A 15 -4.91 -4.33 -16.97
N VAL A 16 -5.80 -3.76 -16.15
CA VAL A 16 -7.24 -4.05 -16.18
C VAL A 16 -7.88 -3.63 -17.51
N VAL A 17 -7.48 -2.47 -18.02
CA VAL A 17 -7.96 -1.94 -19.30
C VAL A 17 -7.47 -2.82 -20.44
N LEU A 18 -6.18 -3.10 -20.55
CA LEU A 18 -5.62 -3.90 -21.64
C LEU A 18 -6.10 -5.34 -21.61
N GLU A 19 -6.25 -5.96 -20.44
CA GLU A 19 -6.82 -7.31 -20.31
C GLU A 19 -8.28 -7.34 -20.79
N SER A 20 -8.96 -6.20 -20.89
CA SER A 20 -10.34 -6.11 -21.42
C SER A 20 -10.40 -6.08 -22.94
N PHE A 21 -9.34 -5.66 -23.62
CA PHE A 21 -9.32 -5.49 -25.07
C PHE A 21 -8.28 -6.36 -25.79
N THR A 22 -7.34 -6.95 -25.06
CA THR A 22 -6.17 -7.64 -25.61
C THR A 22 -5.90 -8.97 -24.88
N ASN A 23 -4.89 -9.69 -25.34
CA ASN A 23 -4.43 -10.92 -24.72
C ASN A 23 -3.78 -10.65 -23.35
N LYS A 24 -4.01 -11.55 -22.39
CA LYS A 24 -3.47 -11.46 -21.01
C LYS A 24 -1.96 -11.20 -20.95
N LYS A 25 -1.19 -11.84 -21.85
CA LYS A 25 0.27 -11.67 -21.93
C LYS A 25 0.66 -10.22 -22.21
N MET A 26 -0.06 -9.53 -23.10
CA MET A 26 0.19 -8.11 -23.41
C MET A 26 -0.15 -7.22 -22.21
N ALA A 27 -1.30 -7.46 -21.55
CA ALA A 27 -1.68 -6.72 -20.36
C ALA A 27 -0.63 -6.82 -19.24
N LEU A 28 -0.11 -8.03 -18.99
CA LEU A 28 0.94 -8.27 -18.00
C LEU A 28 2.28 -7.60 -18.36
N LEU A 29 2.71 -7.70 -19.62
CA LEU A 29 3.95 -7.09 -20.08
C LEU A 29 3.87 -5.56 -20.06
N SER A 30 2.73 -4.98 -20.45
CA SER A 30 2.50 -3.54 -20.37
C SER A 30 2.50 -3.03 -18.94
N ALA A 31 1.91 -3.78 -18.00
CA ALA A 31 1.96 -3.44 -16.58
C ALA A 31 3.40 -3.47 -16.04
N LEU A 32 4.19 -4.49 -16.41
CA LEU A 32 5.60 -4.56 -16.03
C LEU A 32 6.41 -3.42 -16.63
N ALA A 33 6.23 -3.12 -17.93
CA ALA A 33 6.92 -2.02 -18.60
C ALA A 33 6.62 -0.67 -17.94
N LEU A 34 5.37 -0.43 -17.54
CA LEU A 34 4.98 0.77 -16.80
C LEU A 34 5.58 0.80 -15.40
N ALA A 35 5.59 -0.31 -14.67
CA ALA A 35 6.23 -0.37 -13.34
C ALA A 35 7.74 -0.08 -13.44
N VAL A 36 8.42 -0.56 -14.50
CA VAL A 36 9.82 -0.22 -14.78
C VAL A 36 9.97 1.27 -15.09
N ALA A 37 9.11 1.83 -15.93
CA ALA A 37 9.14 3.24 -16.26
C ALA A 37 8.90 4.13 -15.02
N GLU A 38 7.98 3.74 -14.13
CA GLU A 38 7.72 4.43 -12.87
C GLU A 38 8.89 4.35 -11.90
N LEU A 39 9.56 3.20 -11.82
CA LEU A 39 10.77 3.04 -11.03
C LEU A 39 11.88 3.97 -11.52
N ILE A 40 12.12 3.97 -12.84
CA ILE A 40 13.12 4.84 -13.47
C ILE A 40 12.76 6.31 -13.25
N PHE A 41 11.50 6.69 -13.47
CA PHE A 41 11.01 8.04 -13.22
C PHE A 41 11.24 8.45 -11.77
N THR A 42 10.98 7.56 -10.82
CA THR A 42 11.16 7.83 -9.40
C THR A 42 12.63 8.11 -9.08
N ILE A 43 13.54 7.28 -9.59
CA ILE A 43 14.99 7.47 -9.41
C ILE A 43 15.48 8.76 -10.05
N VAL A 44 15.04 9.08 -11.27
CA VAL A 44 15.50 10.27 -12.00
C VAL A 44 14.98 11.57 -11.36
N VAL A 45 13.72 11.60 -10.96
CA VAL A 45 13.06 12.81 -10.45
C VAL A 45 13.30 13.01 -8.96
N TYR A 46 13.13 11.98 -8.15
CA TYR A 46 13.24 12.08 -6.70
C TYR A 46 14.63 11.75 -6.17
N LYS A 47 15.53 11.21 -7.01
CA LYS A 47 16.92 10.82 -6.65
C LYS A 47 17.02 9.89 -5.44
N THR A 48 15.90 9.31 -5.04
CA THR A 48 15.75 8.45 -3.88
C THR A 48 14.76 7.37 -4.23
N ILE A 49 14.90 6.22 -3.58
CA ILE A 49 13.97 5.12 -3.67
C ILE A 49 13.83 4.54 -2.29
N ASP A 50 12.61 4.39 -1.82
CA ASP A 50 12.32 3.77 -0.53
C ASP A 50 12.17 2.25 -0.68
N GLU A 51 12.38 1.55 0.43
CA GLU A 51 12.37 0.10 0.49
C GLU A 51 10.99 -0.49 0.12
N ILE A 52 9.89 0.24 0.36
CA ILE A 52 8.53 -0.20 0.01
C ILE A 52 8.35 -0.15 -1.51
N THR A 53 8.85 0.89 -2.18
CA THR A 53 8.85 0.98 -3.64
C THR A 53 9.66 -0.15 -4.28
N ILE A 54 10.85 -0.47 -3.73
CA ILE A 54 11.68 -1.59 -4.20
C ILE A 54 10.93 -2.92 -4.03
N LEU A 55 10.36 -3.16 -2.84
CA LEU A 55 9.59 -4.37 -2.57
C LEU A 55 8.39 -4.48 -3.51
N GLY A 56 7.66 -3.39 -3.73
CA GLY A 56 6.53 -3.32 -4.64
C GLY A 56 6.92 -3.70 -6.07
N PHE A 57 7.99 -3.09 -6.60
CA PHE A 57 8.53 -3.41 -7.92
C PHE A 57 8.98 -4.87 -8.04
N PHE A 58 9.71 -5.38 -7.05
CA PHE A 58 10.14 -6.77 -7.02
C PHE A 58 8.95 -7.74 -7.04
N LEU A 59 7.92 -7.47 -6.21
CA LEU A 59 6.70 -8.27 -6.19
C LEU A 59 5.98 -8.24 -7.54
N ILE A 60 5.91 -7.10 -8.24
CA ILE A 60 5.36 -7.04 -9.61
C ILE A 60 6.15 -7.93 -10.55
N GLY A 61 7.48 -7.80 -10.55
CA GLY A 61 8.36 -8.58 -11.44
C GLY A 61 8.16 -10.08 -11.25
N VAL A 62 8.19 -10.55 -10.00
CA VAL A 62 7.94 -11.96 -9.66
C VAL A 62 6.54 -12.40 -10.07
N ALA A 63 5.52 -11.59 -9.76
CA ALA A 63 4.14 -11.92 -10.06
C ALA A 63 3.85 -12.00 -11.56
N VAL A 64 4.40 -11.08 -12.36
CA VAL A 64 4.30 -11.11 -13.82
C VAL A 64 5.05 -12.31 -14.38
N PHE A 65 6.27 -12.57 -13.92
CA PHE A 65 7.05 -13.74 -14.36
C PHE A 65 6.29 -15.06 -14.12
N LEU A 66 5.76 -15.25 -12.90
CA LEU A 66 4.96 -16.43 -12.57
C LEU A 66 3.69 -16.49 -13.44
N SER A 67 3.00 -15.37 -13.61
CA SER A 67 1.76 -15.31 -14.41
C SER A 67 2.00 -15.67 -15.88
N LEU A 68 3.11 -15.24 -16.47
CA LEU A 68 3.49 -15.59 -17.83
C LEU A 68 3.86 -17.08 -17.97
N LYS A 69 4.58 -17.63 -16.98
CA LYS A 69 4.99 -19.04 -16.97
C LYS A 69 3.81 -20.00 -16.83
N THR A 70 2.81 -19.64 -16.02
CA THR A 70 1.63 -20.50 -15.77
C THR A 70 0.43 -20.13 -16.64
N GLU A 71 0.57 -19.13 -17.51
CA GLU A 71 -0.52 -18.55 -18.31
C GLU A 71 -1.76 -18.15 -17.47
N ASN A 72 -1.52 -17.73 -16.22
CA ASN A 72 -2.56 -17.41 -15.25
C ASN A 72 -2.25 -16.09 -14.53
N ASP A 73 -3.14 -15.11 -14.67
CA ASP A 73 -3.03 -13.76 -14.13
C ASP A 73 -3.22 -13.68 -12.60
N ILE A 74 -3.53 -14.80 -11.95
CA ILE A 74 -3.77 -14.86 -10.51
C ILE A 74 -2.58 -14.39 -9.68
N TYR A 75 -1.34 -14.67 -10.09
CA TYR A 75 -0.16 -14.26 -9.34
C TYR A 75 0.00 -12.73 -9.35
N PHE A 76 -0.28 -12.09 -10.49
CA PHE A 76 -0.38 -10.63 -10.58
C PHE A 76 -1.48 -10.07 -9.68
N LYS A 77 -2.65 -10.73 -9.65
CA LYS A 77 -3.79 -10.31 -8.83
C LYS A 77 -3.58 -10.50 -7.33
N LEU A 78 -2.76 -11.47 -6.91
CA LEU A 78 -2.41 -11.75 -5.52
C LEU A 78 -1.36 -10.80 -4.94
N GLN A 79 -0.63 -10.08 -5.78
CA GLN A 79 0.38 -9.12 -5.35
C GLN A 79 -0.09 -8.15 -4.23
N PRO A 80 -1.24 -7.45 -4.33
CA PRO A 80 -1.72 -6.59 -3.23
C PRO A 80 -2.06 -7.36 -1.95
N ALA A 81 -2.52 -8.61 -2.06
CA ALA A 81 -2.83 -9.43 -0.89
C ALA A 81 -1.55 -9.77 -0.11
N ILE A 82 -0.51 -10.20 -0.82
CA ILE A 82 0.80 -10.52 -0.25
C ILE A 82 1.40 -9.27 0.42
N LEU A 83 1.39 -8.12 -0.27
CA LEU A 83 1.92 -6.87 0.30
C LEU A 83 1.12 -6.45 1.54
N GLY A 84 -0.21 -6.52 1.49
CA GLY A 84 -1.08 -6.20 2.62
C GLY A 84 -0.80 -7.10 3.83
N TRP A 85 -0.65 -8.41 3.63
CA TRP A 85 -0.31 -9.32 4.73
C TRP A 85 1.09 -9.07 5.30
N ILE A 86 2.10 -8.78 4.47
CA ILE A 86 3.44 -8.42 4.94
C ILE A 86 3.37 -7.15 5.79
N LEU A 87 2.70 -6.10 5.31
CA LEU A 87 2.55 -4.86 6.06
C LEU A 87 1.78 -5.09 7.37
N ALA A 88 0.70 -5.86 7.34
CA ALA A 88 -0.04 -6.23 8.54
C ALA A 88 0.84 -6.92 9.58
N LEU A 89 1.66 -7.89 9.14
CA LEU A 89 2.61 -8.58 10.01
C LEU A 89 3.63 -7.62 10.60
N VAL A 90 4.16 -6.68 9.82
CA VAL A 90 5.10 -5.66 10.33
C VAL A 90 4.43 -4.80 11.39
N PHE A 91 3.23 -4.29 11.14
CA PHE A 91 2.49 -3.48 12.13
C PHE A 91 2.16 -4.27 13.41
N PHE A 92 1.69 -5.52 13.27
CA PHE A 92 1.42 -6.38 14.42
C PHE A 92 2.68 -6.76 15.19
N PHE A 93 3.80 -7.00 14.50
CA PHE A 93 5.08 -7.30 15.14
C PHE A 93 5.56 -6.11 15.97
N PHE A 94 5.53 -4.90 15.41
CA PHE A 94 5.90 -3.69 16.16
C PHE A 94 4.99 -3.48 17.39
N TYR A 95 3.68 -3.65 17.22
CA TYR A 95 2.73 -3.41 18.30
C TYR A 95 2.78 -4.51 19.39
N TYR A 96 2.64 -5.79 19.03
CA TYR A 96 2.49 -6.88 19.98
C TYR A 96 3.83 -7.45 20.48
N VAL A 97 4.90 -7.39 19.69
CA VAL A 97 6.20 -7.98 20.06
C VAL A 97 7.15 -6.91 20.59
N LEU A 98 7.27 -5.78 19.88
CA LEU A 98 8.19 -4.71 20.28
C LEU A 98 7.57 -3.70 21.27
N ASN A 99 6.25 -3.72 21.48
CA ASN A 99 5.52 -2.71 22.25
C ASN A 99 5.79 -1.28 21.74
N ARG A 100 5.93 -1.12 20.42
CA ARG A 100 6.18 0.16 19.75
C ARG A 100 5.10 0.47 18.72
N PHE A 101 4.84 1.75 18.52
CA PHE A 101 3.88 2.24 17.54
C PHE A 101 4.63 2.67 16.29
N LEU A 102 4.61 1.82 15.25
CA LEU A 102 5.40 2.03 14.03
C LEU A 102 5.15 3.41 13.40
N LEU A 103 3.91 3.90 13.32
CA LEU A 103 3.67 5.24 12.78
C LEU A 103 4.34 6.33 13.61
N ASN A 104 4.31 6.21 14.95
CA ASN A 104 4.97 7.19 15.81
C ASN A 104 6.49 7.22 15.55
N GLU A 105 7.11 6.04 15.47
CA GLU A 105 8.54 5.90 15.14
C GLU A 105 8.87 6.48 13.75
N MET A 106 8.02 6.24 12.76
CA MET A 106 8.19 6.80 11.41
C MET A 106 8.08 8.32 11.44
N PHE A 107 7.09 8.88 12.13
CA PHE A 107 6.94 10.33 12.27
C PHE A 107 8.17 10.95 12.93
N HIS A 108 8.63 10.40 14.05
CA HIS A 108 9.88 10.87 14.69
C HIS A 108 11.09 10.76 13.76
N LYS A 109 11.25 9.65 13.01
CA LYS A 109 12.38 9.44 12.11
C LYS A 109 12.38 10.39 10.91
N TYR A 110 11.23 10.58 10.26
CA TYR A 110 11.15 11.34 9.01
C TYR A 110 10.95 12.84 9.21
N MET A 111 10.28 13.25 10.29
CA MET A 111 10.05 14.66 10.58
C MET A 111 11.05 15.22 11.60
N GLY A 112 11.75 14.39 12.38
CA GLY A 112 12.79 14.83 13.32
C GLY A 112 12.29 15.95 14.24
N ASP A 113 13.09 17.02 14.34
CA ASP A 113 12.78 18.20 15.15
C ASP A 113 11.50 18.93 14.69
N SER A 114 11.13 18.80 13.41
CA SER A 114 9.89 19.40 12.89
C SER A 114 8.65 18.76 13.48
N PHE A 115 8.71 17.48 13.88
CA PHE A 115 7.60 16.82 14.54
C PHE A 115 7.37 17.35 15.96
N GLN A 116 8.46 17.58 16.71
CA GLN A 116 8.39 18.19 18.03
C GLN A 116 7.77 19.58 17.95
N ASN A 117 8.20 20.39 16.98
CA ASN A 117 7.60 21.70 16.74
C ASN A 117 6.10 21.61 16.37
N ILE A 118 5.68 20.61 15.60
CA ILE A 118 4.25 20.39 15.28
C ILE A 118 3.49 19.98 16.53
N LEU A 119 4.03 19.08 17.35
CA LEU A 119 3.40 18.68 18.62
C LEU A 119 3.23 19.89 19.53
N GLU A 120 4.29 20.69 19.74
CA GLU A 120 4.25 21.89 20.59
C GLU A 120 3.30 22.98 20.07
N GLN A 121 3.13 23.09 18.75
CA GLN A 121 2.21 24.05 18.12
C GLN A 121 0.78 23.52 17.98
N THR A 122 0.55 22.22 18.21
CA THR A 122 -0.79 21.63 18.17
C THR A 122 -1.53 22.00 19.45
N THR A 123 -2.79 22.40 19.32
CA THR A 123 -3.67 22.80 20.45
C THR A 123 -3.78 21.72 21.53
N ASP A 124 -3.63 20.45 21.13
CA ASP A 124 -3.60 19.28 22.01
C ASP A 124 -2.53 18.28 21.52
N PRO A 125 -1.29 18.37 22.04
CA PRO A 125 -0.20 17.47 21.67
C PRO A 125 -0.49 16.01 22.06
N GLU A 126 -1.20 15.82 23.18
CA GLU A 126 -1.54 14.50 23.70
C GLU A 126 -2.55 13.79 22.80
N PHE A 127 -3.52 14.54 22.25
CA PHE A 127 -4.44 14.04 21.24
C PHE A 127 -3.70 13.50 20.01
N LEU A 128 -2.75 14.26 19.46
CA LEU A 128 -2.01 13.85 18.25
C LEU A 128 -1.18 12.59 18.50
N GLU A 129 -0.48 12.52 19.64
CA GLU A 129 0.31 11.34 20.00
C GLU A 129 -0.57 10.10 20.18
N ASN A 130 -1.67 10.21 20.93
CA ASN A 130 -2.60 9.11 21.16
C ASN A 130 -3.30 8.68 19.86
N TYR A 131 -3.62 9.63 18.98
CA TYR A 131 -4.15 9.34 17.66
C TYR A 131 -3.17 8.53 16.81
N LEU A 132 -1.90 8.91 16.74
CA LEU A 132 -0.88 8.17 15.99
C LEU A 132 -0.66 6.77 16.56
N LYS A 133 -0.70 6.60 17.88
CA LYS A 133 -0.62 5.29 18.55
C LYS A 133 -1.78 4.38 18.14
N LEU A 134 -3.03 4.86 18.28
CA LEU A 134 -4.21 4.08 17.90
C LEU A 134 -4.27 3.81 16.40
N LEU A 135 -3.93 4.81 15.58
CA LEU A 135 -3.85 4.66 14.13
C LEU A 135 -2.82 3.59 13.75
N SER A 136 -1.65 3.57 14.39
CA SER A 136 -0.62 2.56 14.15
C SER A 136 -1.12 1.14 14.48
N LYS A 137 -1.89 0.98 15.55
CA LYS A 137 -2.52 -0.31 15.89
C LYS A 137 -3.54 -0.72 14.82
N TYR A 138 -4.35 0.23 14.36
CA TYR A 138 -5.39 0.00 13.35
C TYR A 138 -4.84 -0.22 11.95
N MET A 139 -3.66 0.29 11.60
CA MET A 139 -3.02 0.00 10.33
C MET A 139 -2.75 -1.49 10.12
N GLY A 140 -2.37 -2.23 11.17
CA GLY A 140 -2.19 -3.68 11.07
C GLY A 140 -3.49 -4.39 10.63
N TRP A 141 -4.61 -4.04 11.27
CA TRP A 141 -5.92 -4.57 10.91
C TRP A 141 -6.40 -4.11 9.54
N LEU A 142 -6.16 -2.85 9.17
CA LEU A 142 -6.46 -2.31 7.86
C LEU A 142 -5.78 -3.13 6.76
N PHE A 143 -4.46 -3.32 6.84
CA PHE A 143 -3.70 -4.04 5.83
C PHE A 143 -4.06 -5.53 5.81
N PHE A 144 -4.38 -6.12 6.97
CA PHE A 144 -4.83 -7.51 7.04
C PHE A 144 -6.18 -7.70 6.33
N ILE A 145 -7.17 -6.84 6.64
CA ILE A 145 -8.50 -6.89 6.03
C ILE A 145 -8.40 -6.59 4.54
N HIS A 146 -7.71 -5.52 4.15
CA HIS A 146 -7.52 -5.16 2.75
C HIS A 146 -6.78 -6.24 1.96
N GLY A 147 -5.71 -6.81 2.52
CA GLY A 147 -4.98 -7.92 1.91
C GLY A 147 -5.86 -9.16 1.72
N THR A 148 -6.70 -9.47 2.71
CA THR A 148 -7.66 -10.59 2.62
C THR A 148 -8.75 -10.33 1.59
N LEU A 149 -9.30 -9.11 1.53
CA LEU A 149 -10.31 -8.73 0.55
C LEU A 149 -9.77 -8.74 -0.88
N THR A 150 -8.56 -8.23 -1.10
CA THR A 150 -7.91 -8.25 -2.41
C THR A 150 -7.53 -9.67 -2.84
N GLY A 151 -7.09 -10.51 -1.89
CA GLY A 151 -6.87 -11.94 -2.12
C GLY A 151 -8.15 -12.65 -2.52
N TYR A 152 -9.22 -12.48 -1.76
CA TYR A 152 -10.55 -13.02 -2.09
C TYR A 152 -11.02 -12.56 -3.48
N ALA A 153 -10.88 -11.26 -3.77
CA ALA A 153 -11.25 -10.69 -5.05
C ALA A 153 -10.45 -11.27 -6.22
N ALA A 154 -9.16 -11.58 -6.01
CA ALA A 154 -8.31 -12.21 -7.01
C ALA A 154 -8.79 -13.61 -7.42
N PHE A 155 -9.34 -14.39 -6.47
CA PHE A 155 -9.82 -15.75 -6.73
C PHE A 155 -11.28 -15.81 -7.23
N LYS A 156 -12.14 -14.88 -6.78
CA LYS A 156 -13.60 -15.03 -6.90
C LYS A 156 -14.29 -13.96 -7.74
N LEU A 157 -13.68 -12.79 -7.89
CA LEU A 157 -14.33 -11.65 -8.54
C LEU A 157 -13.72 -11.37 -9.92
N ASN A 158 -14.43 -10.58 -10.71
CA ASN A 158 -13.89 -10.10 -11.98
C ASN A 158 -12.81 -9.02 -11.77
N LYS A 159 -12.03 -8.75 -12.81
CA LYS A 159 -10.91 -7.79 -12.80
C LYS A 159 -11.29 -6.38 -12.36
N TRP A 160 -12.49 -5.90 -12.68
CA TRP A 160 -12.95 -4.56 -12.28
C TRP A 160 -13.27 -4.50 -10.79
N TRP A 161 -13.96 -5.50 -10.24
CA TRP A 161 -14.20 -5.59 -8.81
C TRP A 161 -12.90 -5.77 -8.02
N TRP A 162 -11.98 -6.60 -8.52
CA TRP A 162 -10.64 -6.70 -7.95
C TRP A 162 -9.90 -5.37 -7.95
N PHE A 163 -9.94 -4.61 -9.05
CA PHE A 163 -9.35 -3.27 -9.13
C PHE A 163 -9.96 -2.29 -8.12
N ILE A 164 -11.30 -2.25 -8.03
CA ILE A 164 -12.03 -1.37 -7.11
C ILE A 164 -11.64 -1.68 -5.66
N ILE A 165 -11.60 -2.96 -5.28
CA ILE A 165 -11.22 -3.39 -3.93
C ILE A 165 -9.74 -3.05 -3.67
N ARG A 166 -8.87 -3.26 -4.66
CA ARG A 166 -7.43 -3.00 -4.54
C ARG A 166 -7.13 -1.51 -4.35
N VAL A 167 -7.64 -0.65 -5.22
CA VAL A 167 -7.24 0.77 -5.29
C VAL A 167 -8.21 1.64 -4.47
N PRO A 168 -9.43 1.99 -4.94
CA PRO A 168 -10.41 2.73 -4.13
C PRO A 168 -10.67 2.13 -2.73
N GLY A 169 -10.78 0.80 -2.65
CA GLY A 169 -11.08 0.08 -1.41
C GLY A 169 -10.03 0.29 -0.32
N LEU A 170 -8.75 0.47 -0.68
CA LEU A 170 -7.70 0.82 0.29
C LEU A 170 -7.97 2.18 0.93
N TYR A 171 -8.25 3.20 0.11
CA TYR A 171 -8.51 4.57 0.60
C TYR A 171 -9.77 4.64 1.47
N ILE A 172 -10.82 3.90 1.11
CA ILE A 172 -12.04 3.81 1.93
C ILE A 172 -11.69 3.21 3.29
N LEU A 173 -10.94 2.11 3.34
CA LEU A 173 -10.51 1.52 4.61
C LEU A 173 -9.61 2.47 5.41
N MET A 174 -8.70 3.20 4.76
CA MET A 174 -7.86 4.21 5.42
C MET A 174 -8.71 5.28 6.11
N ILE A 175 -9.73 5.80 5.43
CA ILE A 175 -10.65 6.77 6.02
C ILE A 175 -11.39 6.16 7.21
N VAL A 176 -11.95 4.95 7.05
CA VAL A 176 -12.71 4.27 8.13
C VAL A 176 -11.85 4.06 9.36
N PHE A 177 -10.65 3.48 9.22
CA PHE A 177 -9.76 3.22 10.36
C PHE A 177 -9.18 4.51 10.96
N SER A 178 -9.02 5.58 10.18
CA SER A 178 -8.63 6.88 10.70
C SER A 178 -9.73 7.49 11.56
N ILE A 179 -11.00 7.39 11.14
CA ILE A 179 -12.15 7.81 11.95
C ILE A 179 -12.27 6.97 13.23
N LEU A 180 -12.02 5.65 13.15
CA LEU A 180 -11.99 4.79 14.33
C LEU A 180 -10.87 5.18 15.29
N ALA A 181 -9.67 5.52 14.80
CA ALA A 181 -8.57 6.03 15.62
C ALA A 181 -8.98 7.33 16.31
N MET A 182 -9.54 8.29 15.56
CA MET A 182 -9.98 9.59 16.07
C MET A 182 -11.03 9.44 17.18
N ARG A 183 -12.03 8.58 16.98
CA ARG A 183 -13.06 8.29 18.00
C ARG A 183 -12.53 7.59 19.24
N GLY A 184 -11.37 6.92 19.16
CA GLY A 184 -10.76 6.29 20.32
C GLY A 184 -9.94 7.25 21.18
N VAL A 185 -9.70 8.48 20.71
CA VAL A 185 -8.97 9.52 21.44
C VAL A 185 -9.90 10.59 22.02
N LEU A 186 -11.02 10.89 21.34
CA LEU A 186 -12.09 11.79 21.81
C LEU A 186 -12.88 11.17 22.98
#